data_AF-A0A7S0ZYN7-F1
#
_entry.id   AF-A0A7S0ZYN7-F1
#
_cell.length_a   1.000
_cell.length_b   1.000
_cell.length_c   1.000
_cell.angle_alpha   90.00
_cell.angle_beta   90.00
_cell.angle_gamma   90.00
#
_symmetry.space_group_name_H-M   'P 1'
#
loop_
_entity.id
_entity.type
_entity.pdbx_description
1 polymer ?
#
loop_
_entity_poly.entity_id
_entity_poly.type
_entity_poly.pdbx_seq_one_letter_code
_entity_poly.pdbx_strand_id
1 'polypeptide(L)'
;GDWSSDVYSCLDFLERRLTETKFLFGTELTLADVRLAMALLRYDAAYRASFSLFGGRGGVLLNSGYPALAGYTRDIYSRIHVEVDWPSFRQYYRWTSAVEPEASLPVLCDIIASAEAPHGR
;
A
#
# COMPACT_ATOMS: atom_id res chain seq x y z
N GLY A 1 1.55 21.80 -10.07
CA GLY A 1 0.42 21.28 -9.28
C GLY A 1 0.97 20.25 -8.33
N ASP A 2 0.59 20.31 -7.05
CA ASP A 2 1.10 19.40 -6.03
C ASP A 2 0.42 18.03 -6.14
N TRP A 3 0.92 17.22 -7.07
CA TRP A 3 0.41 15.88 -7.36
C TRP A 3 0.44 14.95 -6.14
N SER A 4 1.28 15.25 -5.13
CA SER A 4 1.33 14.48 -3.90
C SER A 4 0.07 14.68 -3.06
N SER A 5 -0.48 15.90 -3.07
CA SER A 5 -1.77 16.23 -2.43
C SER A 5 -2.93 15.43 -3.02
N ASP A 6 -2.93 15.21 -4.34
CA ASP A 6 -3.95 14.42 -5.02
C ASP A 6 -3.90 12.94 -4.57
N VAL A 7 -2.69 12.39 -4.41
CA VAL A 7 -2.50 11.02 -3.90
C VAL A 7 -3.02 10.90 -2.46
N TYR A 8 -2.63 11.83 -1.57
CA TYR A 8 -3.09 11.79 -0.18
C TYR A 8 -4.61 11.95 -0.07
N SER A 9 -5.19 12.86 -0.85
CA SER A 9 -6.65 13.06 -0.90
C SER A 9 -7.37 11.80 -1.40
N CYS A 10 -6.78 11.07 -2.36
CA CYS A 10 -7.31 9.80 -2.83
C CYS A 10 -7.24 8.71 -1.73
N LEU A 11 -6.12 8.59 -1.01
CA LEU A 11 -6.00 7.66 0.11
C LEU A 11 -7.02 7.98 1.21
N ASP A 12 -7.21 9.25 1.55
CA ASP A 12 -8.21 9.69 2.55
C ASP A 12 -9.65 9.39 2.10
N PHE A 13 -9.95 9.50 0.80
CA PHE A 13 -11.23 9.08 0.24
C PHE A 13 -11.43 7.56 0.35
N LEU A 14 -10.44 6.76 -0.06
CA LEU A 14 -10.51 5.31 -0.04
C LEU A 14 -10.62 4.77 1.40
N GLU A 15 -9.89 5.36 2.35
CA GLU A 15 -9.97 5.02 3.78
C GLU A 15 -11.38 5.20 4.34
N ARG A 16 -12.01 6.35 4.07
CA ARG A 16 -13.38 6.61 4.50
C ARG A 16 -14.35 5.61 3.87
N ARG A 17 -14.22 5.36 2.57
CA ARG A 17 -15.06 4.38 1.86
C ARG A 17 -14.95 2.99 2.47
N LEU A 18 -13.72 2.50 2.65
CA LEU A 18 -13.45 1.16 3.16
C LEU A 18 -13.72 1.01 4.65
N THR A 19 -13.92 2.10 5.39
CA THR A 19 -14.46 2.01 6.76
C THR A 19 -15.89 1.45 6.76
N GLU A 20 -16.67 1.74 5.73
CA GLU A 20 -18.09 1.38 5.64
C GLU A 20 -18.34 0.13 4.79
N THR A 21 -17.47 -0.16 3.81
CA THR A 21 -17.64 -1.30 2.90
C THR A 21 -16.52 -2.32 3.06
N LYS A 22 -16.79 -3.60 2.72
CA LYS A 22 -15.77 -4.66 2.74
C LYS A 22 -14.75 -4.49 1.61
N PHE A 23 -15.26 -4.25 0.41
CA PHE A 23 -14.48 -4.02 -0.81
C PHE A 23 -14.93 -2.72 -1.49
N LEU A 24 -14.25 -2.33 -2.57
CA LEU A 24 -14.51 -1.09 -3.29
C LEU A 24 -15.94 -0.97 -3.80
N PHE A 25 -16.62 -2.08 -4.11
CA PHE A 25 -17.97 -2.07 -4.68
C PHE A 25 -18.98 -2.88 -3.88
N GLY A 26 -18.72 -3.13 -2.59
CA GLY A 26 -19.65 -3.82 -1.69
C GLY A 26 -19.00 -4.99 -0.96
N THR A 27 -19.65 -6.15 -0.98
CA THR A 27 -19.23 -7.35 -0.24
C THR A 27 -18.44 -8.35 -1.08
N GLU A 28 -18.47 -8.21 -2.41
CA GLU A 28 -17.77 -9.09 -3.33
C GLU A 28 -16.43 -8.49 -3.78
N LEU A 29 -15.43 -9.35 -3.87
CA LEU A 29 -14.09 -8.98 -4.33
C LEU A 29 -14.12 -8.83 -5.86
N THR A 30 -13.59 -7.72 -6.36
CA THR A 30 -13.48 -7.44 -7.80
C THR A 30 -12.03 -7.31 -8.26
N LEU A 31 -11.80 -7.26 -9.58
CA LEU A 31 -10.47 -7.00 -10.14
C LEU A 31 -9.93 -5.62 -9.73
N ALA A 32 -10.81 -4.64 -9.51
CA ALA A 32 -10.40 -3.32 -9.02
C ALA A 32 -9.76 -3.43 -7.64
N ASP A 33 -10.26 -4.34 -6.81
CA ASP A 33 -9.74 -4.53 -5.46
C ASP A 33 -8.33 -5.12 -5.47
N VAL A 34 -8.12 -6.14 -6.29
CA VAL A 34 -6.80 -6.74 -6.47
C VAL A 34 -5.80 -5.71 -7.00
N ARG A 35 -6.22 -4.88 -7.96
CA ARG A 35 -5.36 -3.79 -8.49
C ARG A 35 -5.01 -2.76 -7.43
N LEU A 36 -5.98 -2.34 -6.61
CA LEU A 36 -5.74 -1.40 -5.53
C LEU A 36 -4.81 -2.00 -4.48
N ALA A 37 -5.08 -3.22 -3.99
CA ALA A 37 -4.23 -3.89 -3.01
C ALA A 37 -2.78 -4.00 -3.50
N MET A 38 -2.57 -4.38 -4.76
CA MET A 38 -1.24 -4.45 -5.36
C MET A 38 -0.54 -3.08 -5.40
N ALA A 39 -1.27 -1.99 -5.61
CA ALA A 39 -0.71 -0.64 -5.50
C ALA A 39 -0.36 -0.28 -4.04
N LEU A 40 -1.20 -0.65 -3.07
CA LEU A 40 -0.98 -0.39 -1.64
C LEU A 40 0.20 -1.20 -1.07
N LEU A 41 0.40 -2.44 -1.51
CA LEU A 41 1.60 -3.23 -1.15
C LEU A 41 2.89 -2.52 -1.63
N ARG A 42 2.89 -2.02 -2.88
CA ARG A 42 4.02 -1.24 -3.42
C ARG A 42 4.16 0.13 -2.76
N TYR A 43 3.10 0.65 -2.15
CA TYR A 43 3.10 1.98 -1.55
C TYR A 43 4.19 2.11 -0.49
N ASP A 44 4.20 1.21 0.49
CA ASP A 44 5.23 1.20 1.54
C ASP A 44 6.55 0.58 1.08
N ALA A 45 6.51 -0.42 0.20
CA ALA A 45 7.73 -1.10 -0.25
C ALA A 45 8.60 -0.23 -1.16
N ALA A 46 8.01 0.72 -1.89
CA ALA A 46 8.72 1.51 -2.88
C ALA A 46 8.16 2.91 -3.11
N TYR A 47 6.85 3.11 -3.29
CA TYR A 47 6.31 4.39 -3.80
C TYR A 47 6.62 5.57 -2.89
N ARG A 48 6.55 5.37 -1.58
CA ARG A 48 6.84 6.45 -0.61
C ARG A 48 8.22 7.05 -0.81
N ALA A 49 9.23 6.20 -1.02
CA ALA A 49 10.57 6.69 -1.32
C ALA A 49 10.74 7.10 -2.78
N SER A 50 10.21 6.32 -3.72
CA SER A 50 10.40 6.52 -5.17
C SER A 50 9.77 7.82 -5.67
N PHE A 51 8.73 8.29 -4.99
CA PHE A 51 8.00 9.48 -5.39
C PHE A 51 8.05 10.57 -4.31
N SER A 52 8.82 10.41 -3.22
CA SER A 52 8.83 11.36 -2.11
C SER A 52 7.46 11.56 -1.43
N LEU A 53 6.67 10.48 -1.30
CA LEU A 53 5.37 10.49 -0.61
C LEU A 53 5.52 10.26 0.90
N PHE A 54 6.28 11.12 1.57
CA PHE A 54 6.54 11.02 3.02
C PHE A 54 5.57 11.83 3.90
N GLY A 55 4.65 12.58 3.29
CA GLY A 55 3.63 13.37 3.98
C GLY A 55 2.33 12.61 4.22
N GLY A 56 1.20 13.33 4.18
CA GLY A 56 -0.14 12.77 4.40
C GLY A 56 -0.27 12.11 5.77
N ARG A 57 -0.98 10.98 5.82
CA ARG A 57 -1.15 10.18 7.05
C ARG A 57 -0.12 9.06 7.19
N GLY A 58 0.97 9.09 6.40
CA GLY A 58 2.03 8.09 6.44
C GLY A 58 1.74 6.86 5.57
N GLY A 59 2.25 5.70 6.00
CA GLY A 59 2.11 4.45 5.24
C GLY A 59 0.76 3.78 5.43
N VAL A 60 0.49 2.79 4.59
CA VAL A 60 -0.75 2.00 4.65
C VAL A 60 -0.55 0.82 5.57
N LEU A 61 0.51 0.04 5.33
CA LEU A 61 0.94 -1.09 6.17
C LEU A 61 1.90 -0.62 7.28
N LEU A 62 2.77 0.36 7.01
CA LEU A 62 3.67 0.91 8.02
C LEU A 62 3.11 2.21 8.62
N ASN A 63 3.15 2.35 9.94
CA ASN A 63 2.69 3.57 10.62
C ASN A 63 1.26 3.94 10.19
N SER A 64 0.35 2.96 10.21
CA SER A 64 -0.92 2.92 9.48
C SER A 64 -1.87 4.06 9.86
N GLY A 65 -1.60 5.27 9.40
CA GLY A 65 -2.58 6.35 9.42
C GLY A 65 -3.85 5.97 8.65
N TYR A 66 -3.83 4.87 7.90
CA TYR A 66 -4.95 4.31 7.15
C TYR A 66 -5.36 2.90 7.65
N PRO A 67 -5.97 2.75 8.84
CA PRO A 67 -6.33 1.44 9.39
C PRO A 67 -7.31 0.64 8.52
N ALA A 68 -8.30 1.26 7.88
CA ALA A 68 -9.25 0.54 7.03
C ALA A 68 -8.56 0.02 5.74
N LEU A 69 -7.70 0.83 5.12
CA LEU A 69 -6.87 0.41 3.99
C LEU A 69 -5.86 -0.67 4.40
N ALA A 70 -5.28 -0.59 5.60
CA ALA A 70 -4.37 -1.62 6.11
C ALA A 70 -5.10 -2.97 6.23
N GLY A 71 -6.25 -2.99 6.89
CA GLY A 71 -7.07 -4.20 7.02
C GLY A 71 -7.53 -4.74 5.67
N TYR A 72 -7.99 -3.86 4.78
CA TYR A 72 -8.36 -4.22 3.41
C TYR A 72 -7.20 -4.83 2.62
N THR A 73 -6.00 -4.23 2.70
CA THR A 73 -4.81 -4.72 1.99
C THR A 73 -4.39 -6.09 2.53
N ARG A 74 -4.45 -6.30 3.85
CA ARG A 74 -4.15 -7.58 4.50
C ARG A 74 -5.15 -8.68 4.11
N ASP A 75 -6.45 -8.39 4.07
CA ASP A 75 -7.48 -9.36 3.61
C ASP A 75 -7.14 -9.86 2.20
N ILE A 76 -6.89 -8.93 1.27
CA ILE A 76 -6.57 -9.31 -0.11
C ILE A 76 -5.21 -10.00 -0.20
N TYR A 77 -4.18 -9.48 0.49
CA TYR A 77 -2.85 -10.09 0.53
C TYR A 77 -2.90 -11.54 1.00
N SER A 78 -3.66 -11.84 2.06
CA SER A 78 -3.80 -13.21 2.58
C SER A 78 -4.23 -14.23 1.51
N ARG A 79 -4.98 -13.78 0.49
CA ARG A 79 -5.50 -14.61 -0.61
C ARG A 79 -4.51 -14.75 -1.77
N ILE A 80 -3.61 -13.78 -1.95
CA ILE A 80 -2.73 -13.69 -3.13
C ILE A 80 -1.24 -13.72 -2.78
N HIS A 81 -0.87 -13.86 -1.51
CA HIS A 81 0.50 -13.69 -1.03
C HIS A 81 1.53 -14.57 -1.76
N VAL A 82 1.13 -15.75 -2.23
CA VAL A 82 1.98 -16.67 -3.01
C VAL A 82 2.40 -16.09 -4.37
N GLU A 83 1.65 -15.13 -4.91
CA GLU A 83 1.93 -14.44 -6.18
C GLU A 83 2.72 -13.13 -5.97
N VAL A 84 3.01 -12.75 -4.72
CA VAL A 84 3.65 -11.48 -4.40
C VAL A 84 5.14 -11.68 -4.13
N ASP A 85 5.96 -11.26 -5.09
CA ASP A 85 7.42 -11.18 -4.94
C ASP A 85 7.84 -9.77 -4.48
N TRP A 86 7.95 -9.61 -3.16
CA TRP A 86 8.38 -8.37 -2.50
C TRP A 86 9.77 -7.87 -2.95
N PRO A 87 10.82 -8.72 -2.99
CA PRO A 87 12.10 -8.36 -3.61
C PRO A 87 11.96 -7.76 -5.01
N SER A 88 11.14 -8.37 -5.88
CA SER A 88 10.94 -7.87 -7.25
C SER A 88 10.26 -6.49 -7.27
N PHE A 89 9.28 -6.23 -6.41
CA PHE A 89 8.70 -4.88 -6.30
C PHE A 89 9.77 -3.86 -5.99
N ARG A 90 10.56 -4.10 -4.94
CA ARG A 90 11.58 -3.15 -4.48
C ARG A 90 12.70 -2.97 -5.50
N GLN A 91 13.15 -4.05 -6.13
CA GLN A 91 14.21 -4.02 -7.12
C GLN A 91 13.79 -3.25 -8.39
N TYR A 92 12.55 -3.40 -8.84
CA TYR A 92 12.04 -2.66 -10.00
C TYR A 92 12.16 -1.15 -9.81
N TYR A 93 11.72 -0.61 -8.65
CA TYR A 93 11.77 0.84 -8.40
C TYR A 93 13.18 1.37 -8.09
N ARG A 94 14.10 0.50 -7.67
CA ARG A 94 15.53 0.85 -7.60
C ARG A 94 16.17 0.96 -8.97
N TRP A 95 15.78 0.11 -9.93
CA TRP A 95 16.36 0.14 -11.28
C TRP A 95 15.81 1.30 -12.12
N THR A 96 14.54 1.66 -11.99
CA THR A 96 13.93 2.72 -12.81
C THR A 96 14.35 4.15 -12.43
N SER A 97 15.46 4.32 -11.71
CA SER A 97 15.98 5.59 -11.17
C SER A 97 14.99 6.38 -10.32
N ALA A 98 13.85 5.80 -9.95
CA ALA A 98 12.82 6.48 -9.18
C ALA A 98 13.23 6.59 -7.70
N VAL A 99 14.03 5.66 -7.19
CA VAL A 99 14.61 5.75 -5.84
C VAL A 99 16.06 6.20 -5.96
N GLU A 100 16.38 7.34 -5.35
CA GLU A 100 17.77 7.77 -5.17
C GLU A 100 18.58 6.64 -4.51
N PRO A 101 19.79 6.28 -5.00
CA PRO A 101 20.56 5.15 -4.49
C PRO A 101 20.79 5.16 -2.97
N GLU A 102 20.79 6.36 -2.36
CA GLU A 102 21.00 6.60 -0.94
C GLU A 102 19.71 6.73 -0.11
N ALA A 103 18.53 6.68 -0.74
CA ALA A 103 17.27 6.79 -0.01
C ALA A 103 17.09 5.59 0.94
N SER A 104 17.01 5.91 2.24
CA SER A 104 16.70 4.93 3.28
C SER A 104 15.27 4.42 3.09
N LEU A 105 15.15 3.30 2.39
CA LEU A 105 13.91 2.57 2.25
C LEU A 105 13.58 1.87 3.57
N PRO A 106 12.30 1.80 3.97
CA PRO A 106 11.90 1.02 5.13
C PRO A 106 12.38 -0.43 5.05
N VAL A 107 12.55 -1.06 6.20
CA VAL A 107 12.96 -2.47 6.28
C VAL A 107 11.84 -3.32 5.68
N LEU A 108 12.15 -4.03 4.59
CA LEU A 108 11.15 -4.79 3.84
C LEU A 108 10.49 -5.87 4.71
N CYS A 109 11.23 -6.49 5.64
CA CYS A 109 10.69 -7.47 6.56
C CYS A 109 9.59 -6.90 7.47
N ASP A 110 9.68 -5.63 7.88
CA ASP A 110 8.65 -5.00 8.71
C ASP A 110 7.36 -4.77 7.91
N ILE A 111 7.49 -4.46 6.62
CA ILE A 111 6.35 -4.32 5.70
C ILE A 111 5.67 -5.66 5.50
N ILE A 112 6.46 -6.72 5.23
CA ILE A 112 5.95 -8.08 5.04
C ILE A 112 5.22 -8.55 6.30
N ALA A 113 5.84 -8.39 7.47
CA ALA A 113 5.22 -8.74 8.74
C ALA A 113 3.91 -7.97 8.97
N SER A 114 3.83 -6.70 8.59
CA SER A 114 2.58 -5.93 8.66
C SER A 114 1.54 -6.41 7.64
N ALA A 115 1.95 -6.85 6.45
CA ALA A 115 1.03 -7.41 5.44
C ALA A 115 0.46 -8.77 5.88
N GLU A 116 1.23 -9.57 6.61
CA GLU A 116 0.83 -10.88 7.16
C GLU A 116 0.00 -10.77 8.45
N ALA A 117 -0.05 -9.59 9.06
CA ALA A 117 -0.81 -9.38 10.29
C ALA A 117 -2.33 -9.59 10.08
N PRO A 118 -3.08 -9.94 11.15
CA PRO A 118 -4.53 -10.07 11.07
C PRO A 118 -5.20 -8.81 10.49
N HIS A 119 -6.18 -9.01 9.59
CA HIS A 119 -6.84 -7.92 8.88
C HIS A 119 -7.98 -7.25 9.66
N GLY A 120 -8.58 -7.94 10.64
CA GLY A 120 -9.70 -7.39 11.43
C GLY A 120 -10.94 -7.00 10.61
N ARG A 121 -11.13 -7.68 9.46
CA ARG A 121 -12.13 -7.40 8.42
C ARG A 121 -13.03 -8.59 8.14
#